data_AF-A0A8D0PQ56-F1
#
_entry.id   AF-A0A8D0PQ56-F1
#
_cell.length_a   1.000
_cell.length_b   1.000
_cell.length_c   1.000
_cell.angle_alpha   90.00
_cell.angle_beta   90.00
_cell.angle_gamma   90.00
#
_symmetry.space_group_name_H-M   'P 1'
#
loop_
_entity.id
_entity.type
_entity.pdbx_description
1 polymer ?
#
loop_
_entity_poly.entity_id
_entity_poly.type
_entity_poly.pdbx_seq_one_letter_code
_entity_poly.pdbx_strand_id
1 'polypeptide(L)'
;PYSPTNEFPKVERVRYSRVEDPTDDYGTEDYAGPCDPECSEVGCDGPGPDHCNDCLHYYYKLKNNTRICVSSCPPGHYHADKKRCRKCAPNCETCFGSHGDQCLSCKYGYFLNEETNSCVTHCPDGSYQDPKKNLCRKCNENCKTCTESDNCTECREGLSLQGSRCSVACDDGRYFNGQDCQPCHRFCATCAGAGADGCINCTEGYFMEDGRCVQSCSISYYFDHSSENGFKSCKKCDASCLTCNGPGFKNCTSCPSGYLLDLGMCQMGAICKDATEESWAEGGFCMLVKKNNLCQRKVLQQLCCKTCTFQG
;
A
#
# COMPACT_ATOMS: atom_id res chain seq x y z
N PRO A 1 -46.47 41.29 89.92
CA PRO A 1 -47.78 40.60 89.84
C PRO A 1 -47.58 39.09 90.08
N TYR A 2 -47.53 38.63 91.34
CA TYR A 2 -48.70 38.18 92.13
C TYR A 2 -49.66 37.37 91.22
N SER A 3 -49.98 36.09 91.45
CA SER A 3 -50.08 35.30 92.68
C SER A 3 -50.45 33.82 92.27
N PRO A 4 -50.87 32.87 93.14
CA PRO A 4 -50.04 31.72 93.51
C PRO A 4 -50.75 30.33 93.51
N THR A 5 -49.97 29.29 93.85
CA THR A 5 -50.27 28.05 94.62
C THR A 5 -51.65 27.38 94.61
N ASN A 6 -51.64 26.04 94.50
CA ASN A 6 -52.56 25.19 95.27
C ASN A 6 -51.88 23.90 95.77
N GLU A 7 -51.93 23.70 97.09
CA GLU A 7 -51.52 22.53 97.89
C GLU A 7 -52.74 21.61 98.14
N PHE A 8 -52.63 20.26 98.14
CA PHE A 8 -52.65 19.30 99.29
C PHE A 8 -53.40 17.99 98.85
N PRO A 9 -53.44 16.85 99.59
CA PRO A 9 -52.39 16.05 100.23
C PRO A 9 -52.49 14.49 100.03
N LYS A 10 -51.37 13.79 100.34
CA LYS A 10 -51.12 12.42 100.90
C LYS A 10 -52.13 11.26 100.74
N VAL A 11 -51.63 10.11 100.24
CA VAL A 11 -51.79 8.77 100.87
C VAL A 11 -50.51 7.92 100.66
N GLU A 12 -49.99 7.34 101.74
CA GLU A 12 -48.86 6.39 101.83
C GLU A 12 -49.27 4.92 101.54
N ARG A 13 -48.36 4.15 100.92
CA ARG A 13 -47.82 2.85 101.41
C ARG A 13 -46.71 2.34 100.46
N VAL A 14 -45.42 2.43 100.82
CA VAL A 14 -44.55 1.36 101.41
C VAL A 14 -44.27 0.25 100.38
N ARG A 15 -43.04 -0.09 99.92
CA ARG A 15 -41.71 -0.19 100.56
C ARG A 15 -40.59 -0.33 99.48
N TYR A 16 -39.46 0.39 99.68
CA TYR A 16 -38.03 0.07 99.39
C TYR A 16 -37.65 -0.82 98.17
N SER A 17 -36.73 -0.44 97.26
CA SER A 17 -35.35 0.04 97.52
C SER A 17 -34.68 0.72 96.29
N ARG A 18 -33.86 1.75 96.58
CA ARG A 18 -32.68 2.34 95.86
C ARG A 18 -32.04 1.47 94.75
N VAL A 19 -31.57 1.98 93.60
CA VAL A 19 -30.54 3.02 93.31
C VAL A 19 -30.77 3.58 91.87
N GLU A 20 -30.97 4.90 91.66
CA GLU A 20 -30.10 5.86 90.90
C GLU A 20 -29.42 5.29 89.64
N ASP A 21 -29.38 5.85 88.44
CA ASP A 21 -29.92 7.00 87.69
C ASP A 21 -29.56 6.66 86.21
N PRO A 22 -30.32 7.05 85.17
CA PRO A 22 -30.01 6.66 83.80
C PRO A 22 -28.85 7.52 83.27
N THR A 23 -27.70 6.90 83.04
CA THR A 23 -26.73 7.49 82.13
C THR A 23 -27.30 7.38 80.72
N ASP A 24 -27.62 8.52 80.13
CA ASP A 24 -27.77 8.73 78.69
C ASP A 24 -26.55 8.14 77.97
N ASP A 25 -26.62 6.85 77.65
CA ASP A 25 -25.72 6.22 76.71
C ASP A 25 -26.32 6.46 75.33
N TYR A 26 -25.85 7.51 74.65
CA TYR A 26 -25.94 7.59 73.20
C TYR A 26 -25.08 6.46 72.63
N GLY A 27 -25.60 5.23 72.70
CA GLY A 27 -25.06 4.11 71.96
C GLY A 27 -25.08 4.51 70.49
N THR A 28 -23.90 4.61 69.89
CA THR A 28 -23.75 4.51 68.44
C THR A 28 -24.55 3.29 68.02
N GLU A 29 -25.62 3.51 67.24
CA GLU A 29 -26.43 2.41 66.72
C GLU A 29 -25.55 1.61 65.76
N ASP A 30 -24.84 0.62 66.30
CA ASP A 30 -24.08 -0.35 65.52
C ASP A 30 -25.07 -1.03 64.58
N TYR A 31 -24.90 -0.81 63.28
CA TYR A 31 -25.78 -1.34 62.26
C TYR A 31 -25.88 -2.88 62.39
N ALA A 32 -27.04 -3.37 62.82
CA ALA A 32 -27.28 -4.79 63.09
C ALA A 32 -27.85 -5.57 61.88
N GLY A 33 -27.88 -4.95 60.70
CA GLY A 33 -28.38 -5.59 59.48
C GLY A 33 -27.33 -6.46 58.76
N PRO A 34 -27.72 -7.17 57.70
CA PRO A 34 -26.76 -7.93 56.90
C PRO A 34 -25.80 -6.99 56.17
N CYS A 35 -24.53 -7.37 56.14
CA CYS A 35 -23.48 -6.71 55.35
C CYS A 35 -23.50 -7.16 53.89
N ASP A 36 -22.90 -6.36 53.02
CA ASP A 36 -22.63 -6.76 51.64
C ASP A 36 -21.73 -8.03 51.61
N PRO A 37 -21.95 -8.97 50.68
CA PRO A 37 -21.14 -10.19 50.57
C PRO A 37 -19.64 -9.95 50.35
N GLU A 38 -19.24 -8.76 49.88
CA GLU A 38 -17.83 -8.40 49.68
C GLU A 38 -17.18 -7.74 50.92
N CYS A 39 -17.91 -7.56 52.03
CA CYS A 39 -17.34 -7.16 53.31
C CYS A 39 -16.60 -8.34 53.97
N SER A 40 -15.47 -8.06 54.63
CA SER A 40 -14.77 -9.07 55.43
C SER A 40 -15.43 -9.29 56.80
N GLU A 41 -14.87 -10.20 57.60
CA GLU A 41 -15.34 -10.53 58.95
C GLU A 41 -15.27 -9.36 59.96
N VAL A 42 -14.63 -8.25 59.59
CA VAL A 42 -14.53 -7.03 60.43
C VAL A 42 -15.89 -6.33 60.58
N GLY A 43 -16.83 -6.56 59.65
CA GLY A 43 -18.18 -5.99 59.69
C GLY A 43 -18.39 -4.77 58.79
N CYS A 44 -19.57 -4.17 58.90
CA CYS A 44 -20.02 -3.06 58.06
C CYS A 44 -20.90 -2.08 58.85
N ASP A 45 -20.99 -0.85 58.37
CA ASP A 45 -21.83 0.19 58.97
C ASP A 45 -23.14 0.40 58.15
N GLY A 46 -23.42 -0.51 57.21
CA GLY A 46 -24.56 -0.45 56.30
C GLY A 46 -24.58 -1.61 55.30
N PRO A 47 -25.68 -1.78 54.55
CA PRO A 47 -25.90 -2.94 53.67
C PRO A 47 -25.12 -2.89 52.34
N GLY A 48 -24.59 -1.73 51.95
CA GLY A 48 -23.96 -1.54 50.64
C GLY A 48 -22.46 -1.90 50.60
N PRO A 49 -21.90 -2.15 49.40
CA PRO A 49 -20.49 -2.52 49.22
C PRO A 49 -19.50 -1.38 49.54
N ASP A 50 -20.02 -0.16 49.75
CA ASP A 50 -19.27 1.03 50.18
C ASP A 50 -19.31 1.29 51.69
N HIS A 51 -20.06 0.47 52.43
CA HIS A 51 -20.20 0.53 53.89
C HIS A 51 -19.38 -0.53 54.64
N CYS A 52 -18.54 -1.30 53.94
CA CYS A 52 -17.67 -2.29 54.57
C CYS A 52 -16.49 -1.62 55.30
N ASN A 53 -16.23 -2.05 56.53
CA ASN A 53 -15.05 -1.60 57.29
C ASN A 53 -13.74 -2.15 56.69
N ASP A 54 -13.79 -3.38 56.17
CA ASP A 54 -12.73 -3.99 55.38
C ASP A 54 -13.29 -4.90 54.27
N CYS A 55 -12.55 -5.05 53.18
CA CYS A 55 -13.01 -5.76 51.99
C CYS A 55 -12.46 -7.18 51.93
N LEU A 56 -13.35 -8.13 51.64
CA LEU A 56 -13.00 -9.54 51.47
C LEU A 56 -11.96 -9.73 50.33
N HIS A 57 -12.29 -9.24 49.13
CA HIS A 57 -11.46 -9.41 47.93
C HIS A 57 -10.69 -8.14 47.55
N TYR A 58 -11.28 -7.25 46.77
CA TYR A 58 -10.63 -6.04 46.27
C TYR A 58 -11.43 -4.79 46.62
N TYR A 59 -10.78 -3.64 46.53
CA TYR A 59 -11.46 -2.35 46.60
C TYR A 59 -10.97 -1.38 45.55
N TYR A 60 -11.87 -0.50 45.10
CA TYR A 60 -11.50 0.66 44.29
C TYR A 60 -12.04 1.94 44.93
N LYS A 61 -11.40 3.06 44.60
CA LYS A 61 -11.75 4.38 45.16
C LYS A 61 -12.42 5.25 44.10
N LEU A 62 -13.56 5.83 44.44
CA LEU A 62 -14.19 6.88 43.64
C LEU A 62 -13.50 8.22 43.86
N LYS A 63 -13.82 9.21 43.02
CA LYS A 63 -13.25 10.57 43.10
C LYS A 63 -13.54 11.28 44.42
N ASN A 64 -14.60 10.89 45.12
CA ASN A 64 -15.00 11.39 46.44
C ASN A 64 -14.34 10.63 47.61
N ASN A 65 -13.30 9.83 47.35
CA ASN A 65 -12.62 8.97 48.32
C ASN A 65 -13.44 7.83 48.94
N THR A 66 -14.67 7.56 48.48
CA THR A 66 -15.41 6.37 48.94
C THR A 66 -14.72 5.10 48.44
N ARG A 67 -14.62 4.10 49.32
CA ARG A 67 -14.08 2.78 49.04
C ARG A 67 -15.25 1.86 48.71
N ILE A 68 -15.19 1.16 47.59
CA ILE A 68 -16.20 0.15 47.24
C ILE A 68 -15.51 -1.20 47.16
N CYS A 69 -16.03 -2.19 47.89
CA CYS A 69 -15.56 -3.57 47.84
C CYS A 69 -16.13 -4.30 46.62
N VAL A 70 -15.29 -5.09 45.96
CA VAL A 70 -15.64 -5.86 44.75
C VAL A 70 -14.90 -7.19 44.72
N SER A 71 -15.57 -8.21 44.18
CA SER A 71 -14.99 -9.55 43.99
C SER A 71 -13.87 -9.58 42.95
N SER A 72 -13.95 -8.75 41.92
CA SER A 72 -12.92 -8.57 40.90
C SER A 72 -12.82 -7.11 40.47
N CYS A 73 -11.66 -6.71 39.95
CA CYS A 73 -11.49 -5.33 39.51
C CYS A 73 -12.37 -5.04 38.29
N PRO A 74 -13.10 -3.91 38.29
CA PRO A 74 -13.97 -3.56 37.16
C PRO A 74 -13.14 -3.30 35.89
N PRO A 75 -13.74 -3.40 34.69
CA PRO A 75 -13.06 -3.11 33.43
C PRO A 75 -12.31 -1.76 33.45
N GLY A 76 -11.15 -1.71 32.78
CA GLY A 76 -10.25 -0.55 32.85
C GLY A 76 -9.47 -0.40 34.16
N HIS A 77 -9.44 -1.42 35.02
CA HIS A 77 -8.64 -1.45 36.23
C HIS A 77 -7.81 -2.74 36.33
N TYR A 78 -6.64 -2.64 36.95
CA TYR A 78 -5.76 -3.78 37.25
C TYR A 78 -5.58 -3.96 38.75
N HIS A 79 -5.17 -5.17 39.14
CA HIS A 79 -4.85 -5.52 40.50
C HIS A 79 -3.50 -4.90 40.91
N ALA A 80 -3.53 -3.91 41.78
CA ALA A 80 -2.35 -3.33 42.40
C ALA A 80 -2.13 -3.93 43.80
N ASP A 81 -1.01 -3.56 44.43
CA ASP A 81 -0.67 -4.01 45.78
C ASP A 81 -1.80 -3.73 46.80
N LYS A 82 -1.91 -4.62 47.79
CA LYS A 82 -2.86 -4.51 48.91
C LYS A 82 -4.33 -4.48 48.46
N LYS A 83 -4.72 -5.40 47.58
CA LYS A 83 -6.12 -5.60 47.16
C LYS A 83 -6.76 -4.35 46.50
N ARG A 84 -5.97 -3.41 46.00
CA ARG A 84 -6.48 -2.17 45.41
C ARG A 84 -6.60 -2.32 43.90
N CYS A 85 -7.76 -2.01 43.34
CA CYS A 85 -7.90 -1.82 41.90
C CYS A 85 -7.45 -0.41 41.52
N ARG A 86 -6.48 -0.32 40.62
CA ARG A 86 -6.02 0.96 40.05
C ARG A 86 -6.43 1.05 38.59
N LYS A 87 -6.70 2.27 38.13
CA LYS A 87 -7.07 2.52 36.74
C LYS A 87 -5.89 2.25 35.81
N CYS A 88 -6.20 1.70 34.65
CA CYS A 88 -5.27 1.62 33.53
C CYS A 88 -4.90 3.01 33.01
N ALA A 89 -3.79 3.08 32.29
CA ALA A 89 -3.42 4.26 31.52
C ALA A 89 -4.53 4.67 30.51
N PRO A 90 -4.58 5.93 30.06
CA PRO A 90 -5.49 6.35 29.00
C PRO A 90 -5.40 5.46 27.77
N ASN A 91 -6.52 5.28 27.06
CA ASN A 91 -6.65 4.48 25.83
C ASN A 91 -6.46 2.97 26.00
N CYS A 92 -6.07 2.52 27.18
CA CYS A 92 -5.98 1.12 27.54
C CYS A 92 -7.32 0.61 28.12
N GLU A 93 -7.79 -0.52 27.62
CA GLU A 93 -9.02 -1.19 28.05
C GLU A 93 -8.73 -2.22 29.16
N THR A 94 -7.68 -3.03 28.98
CA THR A 94 -7.15 -3.94 30.01
C THR A 94 -5.65 -3.77 30.14
N CYS A 95 -5.14 -3.79 31.37
CA CYS A 95 -3.73 -3.55 31.67
C CYS A 95 -3.26 -4.45 32.80
N PHE A 96 -1.93 -4.63 32.91
CA PHE A 96 -1.30 -5.24 34.07
C PHE A 96 -0.63 -4.19 34.99
N GLY A 97 -0.67 -2.91 34.61
CA GLY A 97 -0.07 -1.82 35.35
C GLY A 97 -0.63 -0.45 34.98
N SER A 98 -0.15 0.60 35.65
CA SER A 98 -0.65 1.96 35.47
C SER A 98 0.04 2.75 34.35
N HIS A 99 1.17 2.26 33.84
CA HIS A 99 1.93 2.95 32.81
C HIS A 99 1.37 2.66 31.41
N GLY A 100 1.65 3.55 30.45
CA GLY A 100 1.12 3.47 29.08
C GLY A 100 1.67 2.29 28.26
N ASP A 101 2.79 1.73 28.68
CA ASP A 101 3.50 0.54 28.16
C ASP A 101 3.14 -0.75 28.91
N GLN A 102 2.09 -0.72 29.74
CA GLN A 102 1.63 -1.86 30.53
C GLN A 102 0.22 -2.29 30.13
N CYS A 103 -0.10 -2.10 28.85
CA CYS A 103 -1.42 -2.38 28.30
C CYS A 103 -1.49 -3.78 27.67
N LEU A 104 -2.62 -4.45 27.87
CA LEU A 104 -2.93 -5.77 27.29
C LEU A 104 -3.96 -5.67 26.16
N SER A 105 -4.84 -4.66 26.18
CA SER A 105 -5.78 -4.39 25.09
C SER A 105 -6.19 -2.92 25.04
N CYS A 106 -6.49 -2.43 23.84
CA CYS A 106 -6.78 -1.02 23.60
C CYS A 106 -8.26 -0.75 23.44
N LYS A 107 -8.66 0.48 23.78
CA LYS A 107 -10.01 1.00 23.51
C LYS A 107 -10.26 1.10 22.02
N TYR A 108 -11.54 1.10 21.64
CA TYR A 108 -11.95 1.28 20.25
C TYR A 108 -11.30 2.53 19.62
N GLY A 109 -10.75 2.37 18.41
CA GLY A 109 -10.01 3.41 17.69
C GLY A 109 -8.51 3.47 18.00
N TYR A 110 -8.00 2.62 18.90
CA TYR A 110 -6.58 2.48 19.20
C TYR A 110 -6.11 1.05 18.90
N PHE A 111 -4.83 0.93 18.56
CA PHE A 111 -4.18 -0.33 18.20
C PHE A 111 -3.08 -0.66 19.20
N LEU A 112 -3.03 -1.92 19.64
CA LEU A 112 -1.98 -2.39 20.53
C LEU A 112 -0.69 -2.60 19.73
N ASN A 113 0.40 -1.99 20.17
CA ASN A 113 1.74 -2.32 19.72
C ASN A 113 2.34 -3.34 20.69
N GLU A 114 2.49 -4.59 20.24
CA GLU A 114 3.00 -5.70 21.07
C GLU A 114 4.47 -5.54 21.49
N GLU A 115 5.27 -4.74 20.78
CA GLU A 115 6.68 -4.53 21.15
C GLU A 115 6.83 -3.59 22.35
N THR A 116 5.90 -2.64 22.48
CA THR A 116 5.91 -1.63 23.56
C THR A 116 4.78 -1.81 24.56
N ASN A 117 3.87 -2.76 24.33
CA ASN A 117 2.63 -2.95 25.10
C ASN A 117 1.85 -1.64 25.31
N SER A 118 1.81 -0.81 24.27
CA SER A 118 1.20 0.51 24.30
C SER A 118 0.11 0.67 23.24
N CYS A 119 -0.87 1.51 23.54
CA CYS A 119 -1.98 1.81 22.62
C CYS A 119 -1.68 3.06 21.80
N VAL A 120 -1.67 2.91 20.48
CA VAL A 120 -1.36 3.99 19.53
C VAL A 120 -2.52 4.21 18.56
N THR A 121 -2.64 5.43 18.03
CA THR A 121 -3.63 5.76 16.99
C THR A 121 -3.16 5.37 15.60
N HIS A 122 -1.84 5.49 15.37
CA HIS A 122 -1.17 5.05 14.15
C HIS A 122 -0.04 4.10 14.51
N CYS A 123 0.01 2.96 13.83
CA CYS A 123 1.09 1.99 13.98
C CYS A 123 2.40 2.59 13.44
N PRO A 124 3.54 2.33 14.10
CA PRO A 124 4.83 2.83 13.66
C PRO A 124 5.25 2.20 12.32
N ASP A 125 6.22 2.83 11.66
CA ASP A 125 6.85 2.29 10.45
C ASP A 125 7.30 0.83 10.66
N GLY A 126 7.12 0.02 9.63
CA GLY A 126 7.31 -1.43 9.67
C GLY A 126 6.09 -2.21 10.16
N SER A 127 4.98 -1.54 10.49
CA SER A 127 3.73 -2.18 10.88
C SER A 127 2.49 -1.51 10.29
N TYR A 128 1.42 -2.30 10.12
CA TYR A 128 0.12 -1.84 9.64
C TYR A 128 -0.97 -2.09 10.67
N GLN A 129 -2.06 -1.33 10.54
CA GLN A 129 -3.22 -1.41 11.42
C GLN A 129 -4.07 -2.63 11.03
N ASP A 130 -4.35 -3.53 11.97
CA ASP A 130 -5.32 -4.63 11.80
C ASP A 130 -6.61 -4.31 12.58
N PRO A 131 -7.67 -3.78 11.92
CA PRO A 131 -8.92 -3.41 12.58
C PRO A 131 -9.70 -4.60 13.13
N LYS A 132 -9.45 -5.82 12.65
CA LYS A 132 -10.14 -7.02 13.13
C LYS A 132 -9.64 -7.44 14.51
N LYS A 133 -8.36 -7.16 14.79
CA LYS A 133 -7.70 -7.53 16.05
C LYS A 133 -7.36 -6.33 16.94
N ASN A 134 -7.54 -5.10 16.45
CA ASN A 134 -7.08 -3.86 17.09
C ASN A 134 -5.59 -3.93 17.47
N LEU A 135 -4.77 -4.43 16.54
CA LEU A 135 -3.34 -4.68 16.75
C LEU A 135 -2.52 -4.03 15.63
N CYS A 136 -1.30 -3.61 15.95
CA CYS A 136 -0.28 -3.30 14.96
C CYS A 136 0.44 -4.58 14.54
N ARG A 137 0.30 -4.97 13.27
CA ARG A 137 0.95 -6.16 12.71
C ARG A 137 2.13 -5.77 11.84
N LYS A 138 3.21 -6.56 11.87
CA LYS A 138 4.40 -6.28 11.07
C LYS A 138 4.12 -6.42 9.57
N CYS A 139 4.74 -5.53 8.80
CA CYS A 139 4.85 -5.66 7.35
C CYS A 139 5.81 -6.79 6.96
N ASN A 140 5.81 -7.19 5.69
CA ASN A 140 6.84 -8.05 5.11
C ASN A 140 8.24 -7.39 5.25
N GLU A 141 9.31 -8.19 5.36
CA GLU A 141 10.66 -7.73 5.75
C GLU A 141 11.27 -6.68 4.81
N ASN A 142 10.89 -6.67 3.54
CA ASN A 142 11.40 -5.71 2.55
C ASN A 142 10.64 -4.37 2.56
N CYS A 143 9.59 -4.28 3.36
CA CYS A 143 8.69 -3.14 3.38
C CYS A 143 8.99 -2.21 4.56
N LYS A 144 8.97 -0.91 4.28
CA LYS A 144 9.07 0.15 5.29
C LYS A 144 7.67 0.55 5.77
N THR A 145 6.72 0.82 4.87
CA THR A 145 5.32 1.08 5.23
C THR A 145 4.39 0.23 4.38
N CYS A 146 3.35 -0.36 4.97
CA CYS A 146 2.40 -1.22 4.28
C CYS A 146 0.95 -0.95 4.70
N THR A 147 0.01 -1.27 3.82
CA THR A 147 -1.44 -1.26 4.12
C THR A 147 -1.91 -2.62 4.63
N GLU A 148 -1.29 -3.69 4.14
CA GLU A 148 -1.47 -5.07 4.55
C GLU A 148 -0.11 -5.77 4.54
N SER A 149 -0.02 -6.97 5.11
CA SER A 149 1.22 -7.76 5.17
C SER A 149 2.01 -7.78 3.85
N ASP A 150 1.33 -7.97 2.71
CA ASP A 150 1.96 -8.10 1.38
C ASP A 150 1.74 -6.88 0.46
N ASN A 151 1.07 -5.84 0.94
CA ASN A 151 0.79 -4.65 0.16
C ASN A 151 1.63 -3.47 0.67
N CYS A 152 2.82 -3.35 0.09
CA CYS A 152 3.79 -2.34 0.47
C CYS A 152 3.53 -1.01 -0.24
N THR A 153 3.68 0.09 0.48
CA THR A 153 3.58 1.46 -0.06
C THR A 153 4.93 2.19 -0.08
N GLU A 154 5.87 1.79 0.76
CA GLU A 154 7.23 2.32 0.79
C GLU A 154 8.22 1.20 1.11
N CYS A 155 9.29 1.09 0.35
CA CYS A 155 10.31 0.06 0.53
C CYS A 155 11.42 0.52 1.47
N ARG A 156 12.13 -0.45 2.08
CA ARG A 156 13.37 -0.14 2.81
C ARG A 156 14.47 0.31 1.83
N GLU A 157 15.53 0.93 2.36
CA GLU A 157 16.65 1.41 1.54
C GLU A 157 17.25 0.29 0.67
N GLY A 158 17.59 0.60 -0.59
CA GLY A 158 18.12 -0.36 -1.57
C GLY A 158 17.05 -1.18 -2.33
N LEU A 159 15.77 -0.94 -2.06
CA LEU A 159 14.64 -1.58 -2.74
C LEU A 159 13.77 -0.52 -3.41
N SER A 160 13.15 -0.87 -4.54
CA SER A 160 12.15 -0.04 -5.22
C SER A 160 10.80 -0.76 -5.25
N LEU A 161 9.75 0.05 -5.24
CA LEU A 161 8.37 -0.42 -5.27
C LEU A 161 7.98 -0.81 -6.69
N GLN A 162 7.84 -2.10 -6.94
CA GLN A 162 7.27 -2.65 -8.16
C GLN A 162 5.83 -3.09 -7.90
N GLY A 163 4.88 -2.21 -8.23
CA GLY A 163 3.47 -2.41 -7.90
C GLY A 163 3.22 -2.27 -6.40
N SER A 164 2.90 -3.39 -5.74
CA SER A 164 2.71 -3.45 -4.27
C SER A 164 3.83 -4.20 -3.55
N ARG A 165 4.91 -4.56 -4.26
CA ARG A 165 6.00 -5.39 -3.74
C ARG A 165 7.32 -4.63 -3.85
N CYS A 166 8.16 -4.81 -2.84
CA CYS A 166 9.52 -4.29 -2.86
C CYS A 166 10.46 -5.30 -3.50
N SER A 167 11.20 -4.82 -4.49
CA SER A 167 12.24 -5.59 -5.20
C SER A 167 13.55 -4.81 -5.18
N VAL A 168 14.68 -5.52 -5.24
CA VAL A 168 16.00 -4.90 -5.30
C VAL A 168 16.07 -3.96 -6.50
N ALA A 169 16.40 -2.70 -6.24
CA ALA A 169 16.68 -1.73 -7.29
C ALA A 169 18.18 -1.58 -7.39
N CYS A 170 18.71 -1.88 -8.57
CA CYS A 170 20.11 -1.65 -8.86
C CYS A 170 20.30 -0.22 -9.36
N ASP A 171 21.47 0.36 -9.09
CA ASP A 171 21.87 1.66 -9.66
C ASP A 171 21.81 1.63 -11.19
N ASP A 172 21.67 2.81 -11.80
CA ASP A 172 21.74 2.95 -13.26
C ASP A 172 23.00 2.27 -13.82
N GLY A 173 22.82 1.53 -14.91
CA GLY A 173 23.87 0.70 -15.51
C GLY A 173 24.04 -0.68 -14.88
N ARG A 174 23.16 -1.09 -13.96
CA ARG A 174 23.10 -2.45 -13.40
C ARG A 174 21.69 -3.02 -13.47
N TYR A 175 21.58 -4.34 -13.49
CA TYR A 175 20.33 -5.09 -13.39
C TYR A 175 20.44 -6.16 -12.30
N PHE A 176 19.30 -6.53 -11.73
CA PHE A 176 19.24 -7.59 -10.71
C PHE A 176 19.10 -8.94 -11.40
N ASN A 177 20.05 -9.85 -11.18
CA ASN A 177 20.04 -11.21 -11.76
C ASN A 177 19.29 -12.24 -10.87
N GLY A 178 18.70 -11.82 -9.74
CA GLY A 178 18.10 -12.71 -8.75
C GLY A 178 18.95 -12.91 -7.47
N GLN A 179 20.23 -12.57 -7.51
CA GLN A 179 21.15 -12.64 -6.37
C GLN A 179 21.79 -11.28 -6.08
N ASP A 180 22.30 -10.62 -7.10
CA ASP A 180 23.07 -9.38 -6.98
C ASP A 180 22.91 -8.47 -8.20
N CYS A 181 23.41 -7.23 -8.07
CA CYS A 181 23.35 -6.22 -9.12
C CYS A 181 24.53 -6.34 -10.08
N GLN A 182 24.27 -6.95 -11.24
CA GLN A 182 25.25 -7.15 -12.30
C GLN A 182 25.25 -5.98 -13.28
N PRO A 183 26.41 -5.62 -13.86
CA PRO A 183 26.49 -4.53 -14.82
C PRO A 183 25.72 -4.87 -16.10
N CYS A 184 25.10 -3.84 -16.68
CA CYS A 184 24.51 -3.91 -18.01
C CYS A 184 25.57 -4.15 -19.08
N HIS A 185 25.14 -4.56 -20.27
CA HIS A 185 26.03 -4.60 -21.42
C HIS A 185 26.57 -3.20 -21.74
N ARG A 186 27.83 -3.10 -22.20
CA ARG A 186 28.57 -1.82 -22.34
C ARG A 186 27.91 -0.74 -23.23
N PHE A 187 26.93 -1.13 -24.05
CA PHE A 187 26.19 -0.23 -24.94
C PHE A 187 24.87 0.25 -24.33
N CYS A 188 24.43 -0.34 -23.22
CA CYS A 188 23.25 0.09 -22.48
C CYS A 188 23.66 1.03 -21.34
N ALA A 189 23.04 2.21 -21.26
CA ALA A 189 23.08 3.06 -20.08
C ALA A 189 22.21 2.47 -18.95
N THR A 190 21.07 1.88 -19.29
CA THR A 190 20.21 1.11 -18.37
C THR A 190 19.68 -0.13 -19.08
N CYS A 191 19.42 -1.21 -18.33
CA CYS A 191 18.98 -2.48 -18.90
C CYS A 191 18.02 -3.23 -17.97
N ALA A 192 17.19 -4.08 -18.56
CA ALA A 192 16.27 -4.98 -17.83
C ALA A 192 16.90 -6.35 -17.54
N GLY A 193 18.06 -6.66 -18.13
CA GLY A 193 18.67 -7.98 -18.05
C GLY A 193 20.05 -8.06 -18.67
N ALA A 194 20.58 -9.28 -18.73
CA ALA A 194 21.88 -9.57 -19.30
C ALA A 194 21.91 -9.38 -20.83
N GLY A 195 23.07 -9.00 -21.37
CA GLY A 195 23.32 -8.96 -22.80
C GLY A 195 22.89 -7.66 -23.50
N ALA A 196 23.04 -7.62 -24.81
CA ALA A 196 22.81 -6.42 -25.62
C ALA A 196 21.33 -6.19 -26.00
N ASP A 197 20.46 -7.16 -25.71
CA ASP A 197 19.07 -7.22 -26.21
C ASP A 197 18.05 -6.72 -25.19
N GLY A 198 18.51 -6.45 -23.97
CA GLY A 198 17.70 -5.96 -22.86
C GLY A 198 17.99 -4.52 -22.49
N CYS A 199 18.50 -3.70 -23.43
CA CYS A 199 18.77 -2.30 -23.13
C CYS A 199 17.45 -1.52 -23.03
N ILE A 200 17.34 -0.66 -22.01
CA ILE A 200 16.25 0.29 -21.84
C ILE A 200 16.67 1.66 -22.38
N ASN A 201 17.87 2.13 -22.02
CA ASN A 201 18.51 3.31 -22.59
C ASN A 201 19.89 2.99 -23.12
N CYS A 202 20.30 3.69 -24.18
CA CYS A 202 21.62 3.55 -24.78
C CYS A 202 22.61 4.55 -24.19
N THR A 203 23.88 4.15 -24.15
CA THR A 203 24.98 5.08 -23.84
C THR A 203 25.11 6.15 -24.93
N GLU A 204 25.75 7.26 -24.59
CA GLU A 204 25.94 8.37 -25.54
C GLU A 204 26.66 7.89 -26.81
N GLY A 205 26.12 8.27 -27.98
CA GLY A 205 26.62 7.85 -29.28
C GLY A 205 26.02 6.55 -29.83
N TYR A 206 25.19 5.84 -29.05
CA TYR A 206 24.41 4.69 -29.51
C TYR A 206 22.93 5.05 -29.68
N PHE A 207 22.26 4.31 -30.56
CA PHE A 207 20.87 4.50 -30.95
C PHE A 207 20.03 3.28 -30.60
N MET A 208 18.81 3.51 -30.11
CA MET A 208 17.89 2.43 -29.76
C MET A 208 17.27 1.82 -31.02
N GLU A 209 17.40 0.51 -31.19
CA GLU A 209 16.83 -0.29 -32.28
C GLU A 209 16.24 -1.58 -31.70
N ASP A 210 14.90 -1.65 -31.57
CA ASP A 210 14.16 -2.82 -31.06
C ASP A 210 14.75 -3.44 -29.76
N GLY A 211 15.12 -2.60 -28.77
CA GLY A 211 15.68 -3.05 -27.48
C GLY A 211 17.20 -3.26 -27.47
N ARG A 212 17.87 -3.02 -28.60
CA ARG A 212 19.33 -3.05 -28.76
C ARG A 212 19.88 -1.65 -28.95
N CYS A 213 21.13 -1.45 -28.54
CA CYS A 213 21.87 -0.23 -28.77
C CYS A 213 22.89 -0.42 -29.89
N VAL A 214 22.68 0.27 -31.01
CA VAL A 214 23.50 0.17 -32.23
C VAL A 214 24.21 1.50 -32.52
N GLN A 215 25.39 1.45 -33.13
CA GLN A 215 26.14 2.67 -33.48
C GLN A 215 25.62 3.34 -34.76
N SER A 216 24.92 2.58 -35.61
CA SER A 216 24.29 3.05 -36.85
C SER A 216 23.04 2.22 -37.10
N CYS A 217 21.96 2.85 -37.57
CA CYS A 217 20.72 2.14 -37.87
C CYS A 217 20.94 1.07 -38.94
N SER A 218 20.35 -0.10 -38.73
CA SER A 218 20.43 -1.24 -39.65
C SER A 218 19.71 -0.93 -40.96
N ILE A 219 19.97 -1.76 -41.98
CA ILE A 219 19.19 -1.74 -43.23
C ILE A 219 17.72 -1.93 -42.87
N SER A 220 16.82 -1.20 -43.53
CA SER A 220 15.38 -1.10 -43.21
C SER A 220 15.03 -0.26 -41.98
N TYR A 221 15.97 0.51 -41.42
CA TYR A 221 15.70 1.52 -40.40
C TYR A 221 16.25 2.88 -40.84
N TYR A 222 15.65 3.95 -40.34
CA TYR A 222 16.14 5.32 -40.50
C TYR A 222 16.34 5.97 -39.13
N PHE A 223 17.24 6.93 -39.10
CA PHE A 223 17.49 7.74 -37.91
C PHE A 223 16.35 8.74 -37.72
N ASP A 224 15.64 8.64 -36.61
CA ASP A 224 14.60 9.61 -36.29
C ASP A 224 15.21 10.81 -35.56
N HIS A 225 15.14 11.99 -36.22
CA HIS A 225 15.56 13.26 -35.64
C HIS A 225 14.55 13.82 -34.63
N SER A 226 13.34 13.25 -34.54
CA SER A 226 12.33 13.70 -33.60
C SER A 226 12.73 13.30 -32.17
N SER A 227 13.04 14.31 -31.37
CA SER A 227 13.41 14.15 -29.95
C SER A 227 12.17 14.10 -29.06
N GLU A 228 11.06 13.51 -29.52
CA GLU A 228 9.78 13.55 -28.77
C GLU A 228 9.90 12.89 -27.39
N ASN A 229 10.89 12.00 -27.19
CA ASN A 229 11.19 11.37 -25.90
C ASN A 229 12.63 11.61 -25.41
N GLY A 230 13.38 12.54 -26.02
CA GLY A 230 14.78 12.83 -25.65
C GLY A 230 15.83 11.76 -26.02
N PHE A 231 15.41 10.63 -26.59
CA PHE A 231 16.30 9.54 -27.00
C PHE A 231 16.44 9.45 -28.52
N LYS A 232 17.67 9.21 -28.99
CA LYS A 232 17.97 8.96 -30.40
C LYS A 232 17.61 7.50 -30.73
N SER A 233 16.63 7.30 -31.62
CA SER A 233 16.13 5.97 -31.97
C SER A 233 16.14 5.71 -33.48
N CYS A 234 16.38 4.46 -33.86
CA CYS A 234 16.21 3.95 -35.20
C CYS A 234 14.77 3.45 -35.37
N LYS A 235 14.03 4.04 -36.31
CA LYS A 235 12.66 3.62 -36.64
C LYS A 235 12.65 2.79 -37.92
N LYS A 236 11.80 1.76 -37.97
CA LYS A 236 11.65 0.93 -39.17
C LYS A 236 11.15 1.76 -40.36
N CYS A 237 11.71 1.47 -41.52
CA CYS A 237 11.19 1.91 -42.79
C CYS A 237 9.80 1.33 -43.05
N ASP A 238 9.08 1.96 -43.99
CA ASP A 238 7.89 1.34 -44.56
C ASP A 238 8.26 0.01 -45.22
N ALA A 239 7.36 -0.97 -45.14
CA ALA A 239 7.57 -2.31 -45.71
C ALA A 239 7.78 -2.28 -47.23
N SER A 240 7.37 -1.20 -47.92
CA SER A 240 7.66 -1.02 -49.34
C SER A 240 9.13 -0.72 -49.65
N CYS A 241 9.91 -0.25 -48.68
CA CYS A 241 11.29 0.19 -48.86
C CYS A 241 12.30 -0.86 -48.37
N LEU A 242 13.46 -0.94 -49.02
CA LEU A 242 14.62 -1.68 -48.49
C LEU A 242 15.48 -0.79 -47.59
N THR A 243 15.70 0.46 -48.00
CA THR A 243 16.28 1.52 -47.16
C THR A 243 15.44 2.78 -47.30
N CYS A 244 15.46 3.64 -46.29
CA CYS A 244 14.71 4.89 -46.27
C CYS A 244 15.46 5.97 -45.48
N ASN A 245 15.07 7.23 -45.66
CA ASN A 245 15.59 8.38 -44.90
C ASN A 245 14.52 9.04 -44.01
N GLY A 246 13.33 8.43 -43.90
CA GLY A 246 12.20 9.00 -43.18
C GLY A 246 11.00 8.06 -43.13
N PRO A 247 9.92 8.47 -42.47
CA PRO A 247 8.71 7.67 -42.32
C PRO A 247 7.93 7.50 -43.62
N GLY A 248 7.27 6.35 -43.79
CA GLY A 248 6.28 6.09 -44.84
C GLY A 248 6.87 5.74 -46.22
N PHE A 249 6.00 5.26 -47.10
CA PHE A 249 6.33 4.69 -48.41
C PHE A 249 6.94 5.66 -49.45
N LYS A 250 7.00 6.97 -49.18
CA LYS A 250 7.55 8.00 -50.09
C LYS A 250 8.99 8.42 -49.76
N ASN A 251 9.56 7.88 -48.70
CA ASN A 251 10.90 8.22 -48.24
C ASN A 251 11.88 7.05 -48.47
N CYS A 252 11.60 6.19 -49.44
CA CYS A 252 12.51 5.11 -49.81
C CYS A 252 13.78 5.68 -50.47
N THR A 253 14.93 5.12 -50.13
CA THR A 253 16.23 5.37 -50.77
C THR A 253 16.73 4.17 -51.56
N SER A 254 16.21 2.97 -51.28
CA SER A 254 16.38 1.79 -52.12
C SER A 254 15.16 0.88 -52.00
N CYS A 255 14.97 0.04 -53.02
CA CYS A 255 13.81 -0.83 -53.12
C CYS A 255 14.18 -2.31 -53.02
N PRO A 256 13.26 -3.15 -52.54
CA PRO A 256 13.41 -4.60 -52.62
C PRO A 256 13.58 -5.07 -54.07
N SER A 257 14.18 -6.25 -54.26
CA SER A 257 14.40 -6.82 -55.59
C SER A 257 13.11 -6.86 -56.43
N GLY A 258 13.17 -6.39 -57.67
CA GLY A 258 12.03 -6.32 -58.60
C GLY A 258 11.26 -4.98 -58.57
N TYR A 259 11.63 -4.06 -57.68
CA TYR A 259 11.03 -2.73 -57.59
C TYR A 259 12.05 -1.66 -58.02
N LEU A 260 11.56 -0.62 -58.70
CA LEU A 260 12.33 0.55 -59.10
C LEU A 260 11.97 1.73 -58.21
N LEU A 261 12.99 2.51 -57.84
CA LEU A 261 12.81 3.73 -57.06
C LEU A 261 12.38 4.88 -57.98
N ASP A 262 11.19 5.44 -57.74
CA ASP A 262 10.63 6.59 -58.46
C ASP A 262 10.08 7.62 -57.46
N LEU A 263 10.66 8.82 -57.46
CA LEU A 263 10.29 9.93 -56.56
C LEU A 263 10.14 9.52 -55.08
N GLY A 264 11.06 8.69 -54.59
CA GLY A 264 11.08 8.20 -53.21
C GLY A 264 10.12 7.05 -52.92
N MET A 265 9.40 6.54 -53.91
CA MET A 265 8.49 5.39 -53.79
C MET A 265 9.04 4.18 -54.55
N CYS A 266 8.83 3.00 -54.00
CA CYS A 266 9.15 1.74 -54.68
C CYS A 266 7.95 1.27 -55.50
N GLN A 267 8.11 1.31 -56.82
CA GLN A 267 7.09 0.86 -57.76
C GLN A 267 7.56 -0.43 -58.43
N MET A 268 6.64 -1.35 -58.72
CA MET A 268 7.00 -2.55 -59.48
C MET A 268 7.55 -2.13 -60.85
N GLY A 269 8.84 -2.38 -61.05
CA GLY A 269 9.43 -2.27 -62.37
C GLY A 269 9.02 -3.50 -63.14
N ALA A 270 8.03 -3.40 -64.01
CA ALA A 270 7.89 -4.37 -65.07
C ALA A 270 9.14 -4.24 -65.96
N ILE A 271 10.19 -5.00 -65.63
CA ILE A 271 11.34 -5.18 -66.49
C ILE A 271 10.79 -5.93 -67.69
N CYS A 272 10.42 -5.21 -68.77
CA CYS A 272 10.24 -5.84 -70.06
C CYS A 272 11.62 -6.38 -70.44
N LYS A 273 11.90 -7.65 -70.13
CA LYS A 273 12.99 -8.36 -70.80
C LYS A 273 12.62 -8.40 -72.27
N ASP A 274 13.51 -7.95 -73.14
CA ASP A 274 13.38 -8.19 -74.58
C ASP A 274 13.20 -9.69 -74.77
N ALA A 275 12.08 -10.08 -75.35
CA ALA A 275 11.80 -11.47 -75.66
C ALA A 275 12.78 -11.91 -76.75
N THR A 276 13.93 -12.48 -76.38
CA THR A 276 14.68 -13.34 -77.29
C THR A 276 13.87 -14.60 -77.51
N GLU A 277 13.91 -15.16 -78.72
CA GLU A 277 12.97 -16.14 -79.31
C GLU A 277 12.70 -17.43 -78.50
N GLU A 278 13.29 -17.63 -77.32
CA GLU A 278 13.14 -18.82 -76.50
C GLU A 278 12.27 -18.63 -75.23
N SER A 279 11.75 -17.42 -74.95
CA SER A 279 10.90 -17.15 -73.76
C SER A 279 9.48 -16.70 -74.15
N TRP A 280 8.74 -17.56 -74.82
CA TRP A 280 7.32 -17.32 -75.17
C TRP A 280 6.34 -17.56 -74.02
N ALA A 281 6.83 -18.10 -72.89
CA ALA A 281 5.97 -18.45 -71.74
C ALA A 281 5.84 -17.34 -70.69
N GLU A 282 6.74 -16.34 -70.66
CA GLU A 282 6.73 -15.29 -69.62
C GLU A 282 6.71 -13.85 -70.18
N GLY A 283 6.69 -13.66 -71.50
CA GLY A 283 6.68 -12.34 -72.17
C GLY A 283 5.30 -11.68 -72.33
N GLY A 284 4.42 -11.80 -71.32
CA GLY A 284 2.96 -11.75 -71.54
C GLY A 284 2.29 -10.39 -71.83
N PHE A 285 2.88 -9.24 -71.48
CA PHE A 285 2.13 -7.97 -71.51
C PHE A 285 2.69 -6.92 -72.48
N CYS A 286 3.99 -6.65 -72.44
CA CYS A 286 4.67 -5.62 -73.24
C CYS A 286 4.51 -5.88 -74.76
N MET A 287 4.74 -7.13 -75.19
CA MET A 287 4.61 -7.54 -76.59
C MET A 287 3.16 -7.59 -77.06
N LEU A 288 2.22 -7.94 -76.18
CA LEU A 288 0.79 -7.96 -76.49
C LEU A 288 0.24 -6.53 -76.66
N VAL A 289 0.74 -5.60 -75.84
CA VAL A 289 0.47 -4.16 -75.94
C VAL A 289 1.06 -3.56 -77.23
N LYS A 290 2.31 -3.92 -77.57
CA LYS A 290 2.99 -3.47 -78.80
C LYS A 290 2.32 -4.03 -80.07
N LYS A 291 2.12 -5.35 -80.15
CA LYS A 291 1.55 -6.04 -81.33
C LYS A 291 0.13 -5.57 -81.66
N ASN A 292 -0.65 -5.20 -80.65
CA ASN A 292 -2.03 -4.74 -80.82
C ASN A 292 -2.18 -3.21 -80.81
N ASN A 293 -1.08 -2.44 -80.87
CA ASN A 293 -1.07 -0.97 -80.84
C ASN A 293 -1.92 -0.37 -79.70
N LEU A 294 -1.97 -1.04 -78.54
CA LEU A 294 -2.88 -0.65 -77.46
C LEU A 294 -2.52 0.72 -76.86
N CYS A 295 -1.25 1.14 -76.94
CA CYS A 295 -0.80 2.47 -76.49
C CYS A 295 -1.30 3.63 -77.39
N GLN A 296 -1.76 3.37 -78.61
CA GLN A 296 -2.36 4.40 -79.46
C GLN A 296 -3.82 4.69 -79.11
N ARG A 297 -4.45 3.81 -78.31
CA ARG A 297 -5.83 4.01 -77.85
C ARG A 297 -5.81 4.81 -76.55
N LYS A 298 -6.40 6.01 -76.56
CA LYS A 298 -6.46 6.92 -75.40
C LYS A 298 -6.90 6.25 -74.08
N VAL A 299 -7.78 5.25 -74.15
CA VAL A 299 -8.33 4.55 -72.98
C VAL A 299 -7.32 3.57 -72.35
N LEU A 300 -6.38 3.04 -73.13
CA LEU A 300 -5.45 2.00 -72.70
C LEU A 300 -4.03 2.52 -72.47
N GLN A 301 -3.80 3.81 -72.69
CA GLN A 301 -2.50 4.45 -72.56
C GLN A 301 -1.95 4.39 -71.12
N GLN A 302 -2.82 4.40 -70.11
CA GLN A 302 -2.44 4.27 -68.69
C GLN A 302 -1.90 2.89 -68.31
N LEU A 303 -2.18 1.86 -69.12
CA LEU A 303 -1.66 0.51 -68.92
C LEU A 303 -0.28 0.32 -69.57
N CYS A 304 0.21 1.26 -70.36
CA CYS A 304 1.51 1.16 -71.00
C CYS A 304 2.62 1.51 -70.01
N CYS A 305 3.54 0.57 -69.75
CA CYS A 305 4.74 0.85 -68.96
C CYS A 305 5.60 1.92 -69.66
N LYS A 306 6.33 2.74 -68.88
CA LYS A 306 7.20 3.83 -69.39
C LYS A 306 8.24 3.32 -70.42
N THR A 307 8.71 2.08 -70.22
CA THR A 307 9.60 1.34 -71.13
C THR A 307 8.98 1.06 -72.51
N CYS A 308 7.67 0.76 -72.60
CA CYS A 308 6.98 0.55 -73.89
C CYS A 308 6.97 1.80 -74.75
N THR A 309 6.93 2.98 -74.12
CA THR A 309 6.78 4.27 -74.81
C THR A 309 8.11 4.85 -75.30
N PHE A 310 9.24 4.39 -74.75
CA PHE A 310 10.56 4.93 -75.08
C PHE A 310 11.25 4.26 -76.28
N GLN A 311 10.81 3.06 -76.71
CA GLN A 311 11.45 2.31 -77.80
C GLN A 311 10.81 2.46 -79.18
N GLY A 312 9.77 3.29 -79.34
CA GLY A 312 9.09 3.49 -80.62
C GLY A 312 8.01 2.45 -80.91
#